data_AF-A0A819WA79-F1
#
_entry.id   AF-A0A819WA79-F1
#
_cell.length_a   1.000
_cell.length_b   1.000
_cell.length_c   1.000
_cell.angle_alpha   90.00
_cell.angle_beta   90.00
_cell.angle_gamma   90.00
#
_symmetry.space_group_name_H-M   'P 1'
#
loop_
_entity.id
_entity.type
_entity.pdbx_description
1 polymer ?
#
loop_
_entity_poly.entity_id
_entity_poly.type
_entity_poly.pdbx_seq_one_letter_code
_entity_poly.pdbx_strand_id
1 'polypeptide(L)'
;MPSNKKYYVAVSNKKYYGIEPLMEEYSIAAQIWRLSSIDMCELARNSVLMSGHSDEVKKAWLGQQYKEPGISGNNIRRTNVPNIRIAYRYGVLCEELHSIKLAYHNRHEFLQKK
;
A
#
# COMPACT_ATOMS: atom_id res chain seq x y z
N MET A 1 -12.13 -13.92 24.96
CA MET A 1 -12.67 -13.82 23.58
C MET A 1 -14.04 -13.14 23.61
N PRO A 2 -14.16 -11.81 23.42
CA PRO A 2 -15.46 -11.17 23.30
C PRO A 2 -15.71 -10.62 21.88
N SER A 3 -16.57 -11.35 21.16
CA SER A 3 -17.68 -10.88 20.31
C SER A 3 -17.50 -9.69 19.35
N ASN A 4 -17.25 -10.03 18.07
CA ASN A 4 -17.33 -9.21 16.84
C ASN A 4 -18.75 -8.70 16.49
N LYS A 5 -19.50 -8.09 17.42
CA LYS A 5 -20.87 -7.60 17.12
C LYS A 5 -21.06 -6.08 17.13
N LYS A 6 -20.01 -5.27 17.32
CA LYS A 6 -20.14 -3.81 17.36
C LYS A 6 -19.87 -3.06 16.04
N TYR A 7 -19.37 -3.72 14.99
CA TYR A 7 -19.05 -3.04 13.72
C TYR A 7 -20.17 -3.10 12.66
N TYR A 8 -21.17 -3.95 12.82
CA TYR A 8 -22.21 -4.17 11.79
C TYR A 8 -23.57 -3.52 12.11
N VAL A 9 -23.77 -2.97 13.31
CA VAL A 9 -25.02 -2.28 13.69
C VAL A 9 -24.87 -0.78 13.41
N ALA A 10 -24.68 -0.43 12.14
CA ALA A 10 -24.81 0.94 11.65
C ALA A 10 -25.22 0.99 10.17
N VAL A 11 -25.85 -0.07 9.63
CA VAL A 11 -26.33 -0.11 8.23
C VAL A 11 -27.79 0.37 8.12
N SER A 12 -28.29 1.13 9.10
CA SER A 12 -29.65 1.69 9.03
C SER A 12 -29.67 3.05 9.71
N ASN A 13 -29.73 4.10 8.89
CA ASN A 13 -30.05 5.50 9.25
C ASN A 13 -29.07 6.23 10.17
N LYS A 14 -27.87 6.58 9.66
CA LYS A 14 -27.13 7.72 10.23
C LYS A 14 -26.37 8.50 9.17
N LYS A 15 -26.86 9.71 8.94
CA LYS A 15 -26.17 10.88 8.36
C LYS A 15 -24.67 10.86 8.72
N TYR A 16 -23.79 10.75 7.72
CA TYR A 16 -22.31 10.84 7.86
C TYR A 16 -21.85 12.28 8.13
N TYR A 17 -22.37 12.93 9.17
CA TYR A 17 -21.89 14.25 9.61
C TYR A 17 -21.00 14.05 10.82
N GLY A 18 -19.73 13.72 10.61
CA GLY A 18 -18.75 13.55 11.70
C GLY A 18 -17.52 12.69 11.41
N ILE A 19 -17.30 12.26 10.17
CA ILE A 19 -16.07 11.57 9.76
C ILE A 19 -15.22 12.60 9.01
N GLU A 20 -13.95 12.78 9.41
CA GLU A 20 -13.02 13.62 8.66
C GLU A 20 -13.05 13.24 7.17
N PRO A 21 -13.04 14.20 6.21
CA PRO A 21 -13.31 13.90 4.79
C PRO A 21 -12.49 12.73 4.22
N LEU A 22 -11.21 12.65 4.58
CA LEU A 22 -10.32 11.56 4.18
C LEU A 22 -10.78 10.18 4.67
N MET A 23 -11.25 10.12 5.92
CA MET A 23 -11.71 8.87 6.53
C MET A 23 -13.02 8.39 5.91
N GLU A 24 -13.86 9.30 5.42
CA GLU A 24 -15.08 8.97 4.67
C GLU A 24 -14.73 8.35 3.32
N GLU A 25 -13.84 8.97 2.55
CA GLU A 25 -13.36 8.43 1.26
C GLU A 25 -12.77 7.03 1.41
N TYR A 26 -11.92 6.83 2.41
CA TYR A 26 -11.32 5.53 2.71
C TYR A 26 -12.36 4.47 3.10
N SER A 27 -13.38 4.87 3.85
CA SER A 27 -14.47 3.96 4.26
C SER A 27 -15.33 3.53 3.07
N ILE A 28 -15.67 4.47 2.19
CA ILE A 28 -16.43 4.20 0.96
C ILE A 28 -15.61 3.30 0.02
N ALA A 29 -14.34 3.64 -0.20
CA ALA A 29 -13.41 2.85 -1.01
C ALA A 29 -13.31 1.40 -0.51
N ALA A 30 -13.14 1.22 0.80
CA ALA A 30 -13.05 -0.10 1.41
C ALA A 30 -14.31 -0.94 1.15
N GLN A 31 -15.48 -0.32 1.23
CA GLN A 31 -16.76 -1.00 0.99
C GLN A 31 -16.94 -1.37 -0.49
N ILE A 32 -16.69 -0.43 -1.40
CA ILE A 32 -16.90 -0.62 -2.85
C ILE A 32 -15.95 -1.69 -3.39
N TRP A 33 -14.67 -1.62 -3.05
CA TRP A 33 -13.64 -2.52 -3.58
C TRP A 33 -13.35 -3.74 -2.69
N ARG A 34 -14.11 -3.91 -1.60
CA ARG A 34 -13.95 -5.01 -0.64
C ARG A 34 -12.52 -5.10 -0.09
N LEU A 35 -11.94 -3.95 0.23
CA LEU A 35 -10.56 -3.86 0.72
C LEU A 35 -10.50 -4.37 2.17
N SER A 36 -9.50 -5.20 2.44
CA SER A 36 -9.19 -5.64 3.79
C SER A 36 -8.49 -4.53 4.59
N SER A 37 -8.36 -4.71 5.90
CA SER A 37 -7.56 -3.80 6.74
C SER A 37 -6.11 -3.68 6.28
N ILE A 38 -5.52 -4.77 5.77
CA ILE A 38 -4.15 -4.77 5.23
C ILE A 38 -4.08 -3.92 3.96
N ASP A 39 -5.08 -3.99 3.09
CA ASP A 39 -5.14 -3.18 1.86
C ASP A 39 -5.25 -1.69 2.20
N MET A 40 -6.08 -1.34 3.19
CA MET A 40 -6.21 0.04 3.66
C MET A 40 -4.92 0.57 4.29
N CYS A 41 -4.23 -0.25 5.09
CA CYS A 41 -2.93 0.12 5.66
C CYS A 41 -1.85 0.27 4.58
N GLU A 42 -1.86 -0.58 3.56
CA GLU A 42 -0.95 -0.48 2.42
C GLU A 42 -1.19 0.81 1.61
N LEU A 43 -2.47 1.14 1.35
CA LEU A 43 -2.84 2.40 0.70
C LEU A 43 -2.37 3.61 1.52
N ALA A 44 -2.68 3.66 2.81
CA ALA A 44 -2.26 4.75 3.69
C ALA A 44 -0.73 4.91 3.74
N ARG A 45 0.00 3.80 3.85
CA ARG A 45 1.48 3.78 3.78
C ARG A 45 1.98 4.42 2.49
N ASN A 46 1.40 4.05 1.35
CA ASN A 46 1.83 4.54 0.04
C ASN A 46 1.46 6.03 -0.15
N SER A 47 0.33 6.49 0.39
CA SER A 47 -0.02 7.91 0.41
C SER A 47 1.04 8.75 1.14
N VAL A 48 1.52 8.28 2.30
CA VAL A 48 2.63 8.95 3.01
C VAL A 48 3.92 8.94 2.19
N LEU A 49 4.26 7.81 1.55
CA LEU A 49 5.45 7.71 0.71
C LEU A 49 5.44 8.73 -0.44
N MET A 50 4.30 8.85 -1.13
CA MET A 50 4.12 9.74 -2.29
C MET A 50 3.89 11.21 -1.91
N SER A 51 3.57 11.50 -0.65
CA SER A 51 3.33 12.88 -0.19
C SER A 51 4.58 13.76 -0.26
N GLY A 52 4.38 15.08 -0.17
CA GLY A 52 5.46 16.07 -0.05
C GLY A 52 5.99 16.31 1.38
N HIS A 53 5.64 15.46 2.36
CA HIS A 53 6.11 15.66 3.74
C HIS A 53 7.63 15.52 3.89
N SER A 54 8.18 16.17 4.91
CA SER A 54 9.61 16.12 5.20
C SER A 54 10.07 14.69 5.54
N ASP A 55 11.36 14.44 5.39
CA ASP A 55 11.98 13.15 5.66
C ASP A 55 11.80 12.73 7.14
N GLU A 56 11.86 13.68 8.06
CA GLU A 56 11.69 13.48 9.50
C GLU A 56 10.26 12.99 9.81
N VAL A 57 9.25 13.60 9.18
CA VAL A 57 7.85 13.20 9.34
C VAL A 57 7.64 11.79 8.76
N LYS A 58 8.16 11.53 7.56
CA LYS A 58 8.05 10.20 6.94
C LYS A 58 8.75 9.12 7.76
N LYS A 59 9.94 9.40 8.32
CA LYS A 59 10.62 8.51 9.27
C LYS A 59 9.79 8.26 10.51
N ALA A 60 9.16 9.30 11.09
CA ALA A 60 8.30 9.17 12.25
C ALA A 60 7.07 8.30 11.99
N TRP A 61 6.46 8.37 10.80
CA TRP A 61 5.27 7.59 10.48
C TRP A 61 5.55 6.20 9.91
N LEU A 62 6.60 6.03 9.12
CA LEU A 62 6.87 4.78 8.39
C LEU A 62 8.01 3.95 8.99
N GLY A 63 8.93 4.60 9.70
CA GLY A 63 10.15 3.99 10.25
C GLY A 63 11.43 4.55 9.61
N GLN A 64 12.55 4.36 10.30
CA GLN A 64 13.83 4.97 9.91
C GLN A 64 14.32 4.48 8.54
N GLN A 65 14.01 3.23 8.20
CA GLN A 65 14.48 2.55 6.98
C GLN A 65 13.49 2.67 5.82
N TYR A 66 12.49 3.55 5.86
CA TYR A 66 11.38 3.54 4.89
C TYR A 66 11.76 3.65 3.41
N LYS A 67 12.99 4.10 3.10
CA LYS A 67 13.55 4.21 1.74
C LYS A 67 14.16 2.90 1.22
N GLU A 68 14.43 1.95 2.11
CA GLU A 68 15.00 0.66 1.71
C GLU A 68 13.98 -0.16 0.89
N PRO A 69 14.44 -0.92 -0.11
CA PRO A 69 13.56 -1.72 -0.93
C PRO A 69 12.98 -2.93 -0.17
N GLY A 70 11.80 -3.38 -0.61
CA GLY A 70 11.16 -4.58 -0.09
C GLY A 70 10.89 -4.53 1.42
N ILE A 71 11.05 -5.68 2.08
CA ILE A 71 10.76 -5.84 3.51
C ILE A 71 11.66 -5.00 4.41
N SER A 72 12.88 -4.69 3.96
CA SER A 72 13.84 -3.89 4.72
C SER A 72 13.34 -2.48 5.00
N GLY A 73 12.50 -1.93 4.10
CA GLY A 73 11.87 -0.63 4.27
C GLY A 73 10.50 -0.65 4.94
N ASN A 74 10.10 -1.79 5.53
CA ASN A 74 8.81 -1.91 6.20
C ASN A 74 8.97 -2.13 7.70
N ASN A 75 8.47 -1.17 8.49
CA ASN A 75 8.29 -1.36 9.91
C ASN A 75 6.82 -1.70 10.20
N ILE A 76 6.52 -3.00 10.37
CA ILE A 76 5.15 -3.50 10.61
C ILE A 76 4.47 -2.79 11.79
N ARG A 77 5.22 -2.45 12.86
CA ARG A 77 4.67 -1.78 14.05
C ARG A 77 4.17 -0.36 13.77
N ARG A 78 4.62 0.24 12.66
CA ARG A 78 4.22 1.58 12.23
C ARG A 78 3.22 1.56 11.09
N THR A 79 3.42 0.67 10.11
CA THR A 79 2.62 0.65 8.89
C THR A 79 1.42 -0.29 8.96
N ASN A 80 1.45 -1.26 9.89
CA ASN A 80 0.46 -2.35 9.99
C ASN A 80 0.33 -3.20 8.70
N VAL A 81 1.31 -3.12 7.80
CA VAL A 81 1.38 -3.97 6.59
C VAL A 81 2.32 -5.14 6.88
N PRO A 82 1.87 -6.40 6.78
CA PRO A 82 2.72 -7.57 7.00
C PRO A 82 3.88 -7.66 6.01
N ASN A 83 5.04 -8.14 6.44
CA ASN A 83 6.21 -8.30 5.56
C ASN A 83 5.94 -9.22 4.37
N ILE A 84 5.09 -10.24 4.52
CA ILE A 84 4.73 -11.12 3.39
C ILE A 84 4.02 -10.36 2.25
N ARG A 85 3.19 -9.36 2.57
CA ARG A 85 2.55 -8.49 1.57
C ARG A 85 3.59 -7.68 0.83
N ILE A 86 4.51 -7.04 1.55
CA ILE A 86 5.59 -6.22 0.96
C ILE A 86 6.56 -7.08 0.14
N ALA A 87 6.92 -8.28 0.63
CA ALA A 87 7.78 -9.22 -0.08
C ALA A 87 7.16 -9.62 -1.42
N TYR A 88 5.86 -9.95 -1.44
CA TYR A 88 5.15 -10.28 -2.66
C TYR A 88 5.14 -9.10 -3.65
N ARG A 89 4.78 -7.89 -3.21
CA ARG A 89 4.77 -6.68 -4.05
C ARG A 89 6.13 -6.41 -4.67
N TYR A 90 7.18 -6.52 -3.86
CA TYR A 90 8.54 -6.26 -4.33
C TYR A 90 9.05 -7.35 -5.27
N GLY A 91 8.75 -8.63 -5.00
CA GLY A 91 9.07 -9.75 -5.87
C GLY A 91 8.45 -9.59 -7.26
N VAL A 92 7.14 -9.33 -7.32
CA VAL A 92 6.43 -9.09 -8.58
C VAL A 92 7.03 -7.91 -9.35
N LEU A 93 7.32 -6.78 -8.68
CA LEU A 93 7.95 -5.64 -9.33
C LEU A 93 9.31 -6.00 -9.94
N CYS A 94 10.14 -6.76 -9.22
CA CYS A 94 11.44 -7.21 -9.73
C CYS A 94 11.28 -8.12 -10.96
N GLU A 95 10.31 -9.03 -10.95
CA GLU A 95 10.00 -9.93 -12.08
C GLU A 95 9.50 -9.16 -13.31
N GLU A 96 8.60 -8.20 -13.12
CA GLU A 96 8.09 -7.34 -14.19
C GLU A 96 9.20 -6.50 -14.82
N LEU A 97 10.05 -5.87 -13.99
CA LEU A 97 11.20 -5.10 -14.46
C LEU A 97 12.22 -5.98 -15.19
N HIS A 98 12.46 -7.20 -14.72
CA HIS A 98 13.33 -8.16 -15.39
C HIS A 98 12.78 -8.53 -16.77
N SER A 99 11.48 -8.80 -16.86
CA SER A 99 10.79 -9.11 -18.12
C SER A 99 10.90 -7.99 -19.14
N ILE A 100 10.71 -6.74 -18.71
CA ILE A 100 10.88 -5.54 -19.56
C ILE A 100 12.33 -5.42 -20.05
N LYS A 101 13.32 -5.60 -19.17
CA LYS A 101 14.74 -5.52 -19.52
C LYS A 101 15.12 -6.57 -20.56
N LEU A 102 14.66 -7.81 -20.40
CA LEU A 102 14.88 -8.88 -21.37
C LEU A 102 14.25 -8.55 -22.72
N ALA A 103 12.99 -8.11 -22.73
CA ALA A 103 12.30 -7.73 -23.96
C ALA A 103 13.02 -6.60 -24.71
N TYR A 104 13.53 -5.61 -23.97
CA TYR A 104 14.32 -4.51 -24.53
C TYR A 104 15.63 -5.01 -25.14
N HIS A 105 16.37 -5.87 -24.44
CA HIS A 105 17.63 -6.42 -24.93
C HIS A 105 17.44 -7.26 -26.21
N ASN A 106 16.46 -8.17 -26.20
CA ASN A 106 16.13 -9.00 -27.36
C ASN A 106 15.75 -8.15 -28.59
N ARG A 107 15.00 -7.06 -28.38
CA ARG A 107 14.65 -6.12 -29.45
C ARG A 107 15.88 -5.43 -30.03
N HIS A 108 16.82 -5.02 -29.18
CA HIS A 108 18.06 -4.39 -29.64
C HIS A 108 18.92 -5.33 -30.47
N GLU A 109 19.10 -6.57 -30.02
CA GLU A 109 19.84 -7.57 -30.80
C GLU A 109 19.19 -7.87 -32.16
N PHE A 110 17.86 -7.93 -32.21
CA PHE A 110 17.14 -8.12 -33.48
C PHE A 110 17.37 -6.96 -34.46
N LEU A 111 17.36 -5.72 -33.97
CA LEU A 111 17.56 -4.54 -34.81
C LEU A 111 19.01 -4.42 -35.32
N GLN A 112 20.00 -4.91 -34.57
CA GLN A 112 21.42 -4.90 -34.97
C GLN A 112 21.79 -6.00 -35.98
N LYS A 113 20.95 -7.03 -36.13
CA LYS A 113 21.14 -8.14 -37.07
C LYS A 113 20.47 -7.91 -38.44
N LYS A 114 19.85 -6.75 -38.65
CA LYS A 114 19.33 -6.29 -39.95
C LYS A 114 20.26 -5.27 -40.56
#